data_AF-A0A0D2DHW5-F1
#
_entry.id   AF-A0A0D2DHW5-F1
#
_cell.length_a   1.000
_cell.length_b   1.000
_cell.length_c   1.000
_cell.angle_alpha   90.00
_cell.angle_beta   90.00
_cell.angle_gamma   90.00
#
_symmetry.space_group_name_H-M   'P 1'
#
loop_
_entity.id
_entity.type
_entity.pdbx_description
1 polymer ?
#
loop_
_entity_poly.entity_id
_entity_poly.type
_entity_poly.pdbx_seq_one_letter_code
_entity_poly.pdbx_strand_id
1 'polypeptide(L)'
;MMSNEAQHTVIHLASLKNVAFSSGGPIVLCLNLYRAMSMKTMKGSPLRTTSSRILSARGVLEMPRANRSRGSGGCRRWRRMECSRLISVSGVAGLELALEYSILRRFWALDVIALAALAAKLAILDAFFFQRATTTYTTQDPAKNVTILGITAKAFPQTGFVVSPGLGAQTDFMIGDTYTPTVDTWETSNGFFENFQQLYRNCDGVCYTHVDAIGFEIECEKTSNHTNYATGAINAYNEHQGSGSGDASQWTDLPIFNTSFGMRYADSAKDYSRITMDLLYFDSDDPYGAASVESCPGTITNVHCTLRPALVRYPMTIVNYTKAHITNGVSVGGKEYDSSNTVTPPIPAYSYSLKQADGFEVLSYLTTDDRNIVNSTTRLGGVANALSQYLSSTAAITYSGSSLWGLSQKGTLAQTMMFGPPNMGSCDCSFHDALSTLVAGINQLAFLTATALIQRPAFQPVAGTQVTVVGVRDNATATFSNIPNTLQISDVIHYDTHYLYLAMGVSSTIGCLLLILPAFWRYGVLGREVTLGPVEIASAFRAPVLETGHGEEKEAGNLKHLIKHVGGRKVMYGYVEEGAQTPDQSSVDGNHNRGSIRLAMEEPAKVRPLSGISEPDPQSPRSPVPTSPRIEE
;
A
#
# COMPACT_ATOMS: atom_id res chain seq x y z
N MET A 1 -3.79 -34.25 -22.01
CA MET A 1 -5.25 -34.07 -21.98
C MET A 1 -5.54 -32.63 -21.59
N MET A 2 -5.89 -31.79 -22.56
CA MET A 2 -6.46 -30.44 -22.35
C MET A 2 -7.99 -30.54 -22.34
N SER A 3 -8.67 -29.71 -21.55
CA SER A 3 -10.04 -29.19 -21.76
C SER A 3 -10.50 -28.54 -20.46
N ASN A 4 -10.42 -27.21 -20.33
CA ASN A 4 -11.53 -26.26 -20.53
C ASN A 4 -12.06 -25.75 -19.19
N GLU A 5 -11.78 -24.49 -18.87
CA GLU A 5 -12.79 -23.61 -18.27
C GLU A 5 -12.37 -22.15 -18.49
N ALA A 6 -12.99 -21.55 -19.49
CA ALA A 6 -13.02 -20.11 -19.71
C ALA A 6 -14.47 -19.67 -19.60
N GLN A 7 -14.84 -19.00 -18.51
CA GLN A 7 -16.08 -18.23 -18.44
C GLN A 7 -15.90 -16.92 -17.66
N HIS A 8 -16.09 -15.84 -18.42
CA HIS A 8 -16.79 -14.60 -18.08
C HIS A 8 -16.40 -13.81 -16.82
N THR A 9 -15.80 -12.64 -17.03
CA THR A 9 -15.92 -11.49 -16.11
C THR A 9 -16.49 -10.29 -16.88
N VAL A 10 -17.78 -10.04 -16.68
CA VAL A 10 -18.48 -8.82 -17.10
C VAL A 10 -18.32 -7.80 -15.97
N ILE A 11 -17.59 -6.71 -16.22
CA ILE A 11 -17.44 -5.62 -15.25
C ILE A 11 -18.64 -4.68 -15.39
N HIS A 12 -19.53 -4.72 -14.40
CA HIS A 12 -20.55 -3.69 -14.17
C HIS A 12 -19.89 -2.46 -13.52
N LEU A 13 -19.79 -1.37 -14.28
CA LEU A 13 -19.50 -0.03 -13.75
C LEU A 13 -20.81 0.62 -13.31
N ALA A 14 -21.11 0.55 -12.01
CA ALA A 14 -22.11 1.42 -11.40
C ALA A 14 -21.85 1.61 -9.90
N SER A 15 -21.97 2.87 -9.47
CA SER A 15 -22.19 3.33 -8.10
C SER A 15 -20.97 3.67 -7.23
N LEU A 16 -20.52 4.91 -7.37
CA LEU A 16 -20.07 5.71 -6.22
C LEU A 16 -20.82 7.03 -6.24
N LYS A 17 -21.95 7.07 -5.52
CA LYS A 17 -22.64 8.29 -5.11
C LYS A 17 -22.35 8.52 -3.62
N ASN A 18 -22.08 9.79 -3.31
CA ASN A 18 -22.20 10.44 -2.00
C ASN A 18 -21.08 10.21 -0.99
N VAL A 19 -20.01 11.01 -1.11
CA VAL A 19 -19.28 11.52 0.06
C VAL A 19 -19.52 13.03 0.09
N ALA A 20 -20.31 13.49 1.06
CA ALA A 20 -20.56 14.89 1.31
C ALA A 20 -19.36 15.50 2.04
N PHE A 21 -18.53 16.26 1.31
CA PHE A 21 -17.55 17.15 1.93
C PHE A 21 -18.24 18.45 2.34
N SER A 22 -18.38 18.65 3.65
CA SER A 22 -18.76 19.93 4.24
C SER A 22 -17.57 20.89 4.16
N SER A 23 -17.48 21.66 3.08
CA SER A 23 -16.52 22.77 2.95
C SER A 23 -17.19 24.08 3.35
N GLY A 24 -17.16 24.40 4.63
CA GLY A 24 -17.44 25.74 5.12
C GLY A 24 -16.28 26.69 4.79
N GLY A 25 -16.35 27.39 3.66
CA GLY A 25 -15.40 28.47 3.32
C GLY A 25 -15.46 28.85 1.85
N PRO A 26 -16.23 29.91 1.51
CA PRO A 26 -15.62 31.23 1.24
C PRO A 26 -16.31 32.41 1.98
N ILE A 27 -17.37 32.15 2.73
CA ILE A 27 -18.20 33.20 3.38
C ILE A 27 -17.46 33.87 4.56
N VAL A 28 -16.58 33.14 5.25
CA VAL A 28 -15.85 33.65 6.44
C VAL A 28 -14.75 34.64 6.06
N LEU A 29 -14.14 34.52 4.88
CA LEU A 29 -13.06 35.43 4.44
C LEU A 29 -13.62 36.82 4.06
N CYS A 30 -14.80 36.88 3.44
CA CYS A 30 -15.47 38.13 3.13
C CYS A 30 -15.93 38.89 4.38
N LEU A 31 -16.37 38.17 5.43
CA LEU A 31 -16.79 38.78 6.71
C LEU A 31 -15.62 39.37 7.51
N ASN A 32 -14.43 38.76 7.45
CA ASN A 32 -13.25 39.25 8.18
C ASN A 32 -12.59 40.47 7.51
N LEU A 33 -12.58 40.55 6.17
CA LEU A 33 -12.09 41.73 5.45
C LEU A 33 -13.00 42.96 5.63
N TYR A 34 -14.31 42.76 5.78
CA TYR A 34 -15.26 43.85 6.03
C TYR A 34 -15.09 44.46 7.45
N ARG A 35 -14.76 43.63 8.45
CA ARG A 35 -14.50 44.09 9.83
C ARG A 35 -13.24 44.96 9.95
N ALA A 36 -12.22 44.74 9.12
CA ALA A 36 -10.98 45.50 9.15
C ALA A 36 -11.11 46.91 8.58
N MET A 37 -12.06 47.16 7.67
CA MET A 37 -12.25 48.48 7.04
C MET A 37 -13.18 49.43 7.81
N SER A 38 -13.92 48.95 8.83
CA SER A 38 -14.92 49.75 9.56
C SER A 38 -14.37 50.55 10.77
N MET A 39 -13.06 50.50 11.07
CA MET A 39 -12.47 51.23 12.19
C MET A 39 -11.25 52.04 11.76
N LYS A 40 -11.45 53.32 11.41
CA LYS A 40 -10.52 54.43 11.75
C LYS A 40 -10.98 55.78 11.16
N THR A 41 -11.64 56.59 11.98
CA THR A 41 -11.60 58.06 11.91
C THR A 41 -11.72 58.64 13.33
N MET A 42 -10.59 58.98 13.97
CA MET A 42 -10.51 60.08 14.95
C MET A 42 -9.10 60.70 14.97
N LYS A 43 -9.09 62.04 14.98
CA LYS A 43 -7.96 63.02 14.95
C LYS A 43 -6.93 62.78 16.07
N GLY A 44 -5.61 62.84 15.81
CA GLY A 44 -4.71 64.04 15.91
C GLY A 44 -4.33 64.34 17.37
N SER A 45 -3.08 64.31 17.87
CA SER A 45 -1.79 64.97 17.50
C SER A 45 -0.68 64.51 18.51
N PRO A 46 0.55 65.08 18.58
CA PRO A 46 1.63 65.19 17.60
C PRO A 46 2.96 64.53 18.05
N LEU A 47 3.94 64.57 17.15
CA LEU A 47 5.32 64.06 17.19
C LEU A 47 6.15 64.34 18.46
N ARG A 48 6.99 63.35 18.84
CA ARG A 48 8.33 63.62 19.39
C ARG A 48 9.34 62.58 18.91
N THR A 49 10.44 63.10 18.37
CA THR A 49 11.63 62.46 17.84
C THR A 49 12.54 61.91 18.95
N THR A 50 13.16 60.74 18.74
CA THR A 50 14.56 60.50 19.12
C THR A 50 15.21 59.38 18.31
N SER A 51 16.48 59.60 18.04
CA SER A 51 17.42 58.99 17.09
C SER A 51 18.12 57.71 17.59
N SER A 52 18.59 56.90 16.63
CA SER A 52 19.83 56.06 16.63
C SER A 52 19.82 54.75 17.46
N ARG A 53 20.50 53.62 17.14
CA ARG A 53 21.62 53.23 16.25
C ARG A 53 21.39 51.76 15.80
N ILE A 54 21.62 51.39 14.53
CA ILE A 54 22.80 50.66 14.00
C ILE A 54 23.37 49.56 14.92
N LEU A 55 23.22 48.30 14.49
CA LEU A 55 24.34 47.34 14.50
C LEU A 55 24.16 46.25 13.44
N SER A 56 25.22 46.13 12.64
CA SER A 56 25.48 45.22 11.55
C SER A 56 26.08 43.91 12.08
N ALA A 57 25.74 42.78 11.48
CA ALA A 57 26.58 41.58 11.53
C ALA A 57 26.53 40.85 10.18
N ARG A 58 27.69 40.85 9.52
CA ARG A 58 28.09 40.06 8.36
C ARG A 58 28.37 38.60 8.77
N GLY A 59 28.02 37.65 7.92
CA GLY A 59 28.62 36.31 7.82
C GLY A 59 28.36 35.80 6.40
N VAL A 60 29.27 36.03 5.44
CA VAL A 60 30.39 35.19 5.01
C VAL A 60 29.93 33.80 4.54
N LEU A 61 29.82 33.70 3.20
CA LEU A 61 29.66 32.50 2.38
C LEU A 61 31.02 31.83 2.17
N GLU A 62 31.11 30.53 2.39
CA GLU A 62 32.11 29.66 1.75
C GLU A 62 31.45 28.37 1.26
N MET A 63 31.58 28.09 -0.04
CA MET A 63 31.33 26.79 -0.67
C MET A 63 32.58 26.41 -1.50
N PRO A 64 32.93 25.12 -1.61
CA PRO A 64 34.23 24.70 -2.10
C PRO A 64 34.31 24.58 -3.63
N ARG A 65 35.53 24.83 -4.12
CA ARG A 65 35.97 24.69 -5.52
C ARG A 65 35.97 23.23 -5.97
N ALA A 66 35.30 22.93 -7.08
CA ALA A 66 35.49 21.70 -7.85
C ALA A 66 36.51 21.92 -8.97
N ASN A 67 37.42 20.96 -9.11
CA ASN A 67 38.57 20.96 -9.99
C ASN A 67 38.19 20.65 -11.45
N ARG A 68 38.95 21.25 -12.36
CA ARG A 68 38.74 21.29 -13.82
C ARG A 68 39.72 20.33 -14.49
N SER A 69 39.23 19.35 -15.27
CA SER A 69 40.04 18.62 -16.25
C SER A 69 39.48 18.79 -17.66
N ARG A 70 40.41 19.02 -18.59
CA ARG A 70 40.23 19.36 -20.01
C ARG A 70 40.04 18.10 -20.88
N GLY A 71 39.37 18.29 -22.02
CA GLY A 71 39.43 17.44 -23.22
C GLY A 71 38.19 17.69 -24.08
N SER A 72 38.13 18.74 -24.90
CA SER A 72 38.60 18.85 -26.30
C SER A 72 37.87 17.94 -27.31
N GLY A 73 37.12 18.57 -28.22
CA GLY A 73 36.89 18.07 -29.58
C GLY A 73 35.42 18.01 -30.00
N GLY A 74 35.02 18.78 -31.01
CA GLY A 74 33.76 18.52 -31.74
C GLY A 74 32.99 19.74 -32.22
N CYS A 75 33.58 20.53 -33.13
CA CYS A 75 32.97 21.70 -33.75
C CYS A 75 32.01 21.31 -34.90
N ARG A 76 30.71 21.64 -34.81
CA ARG A 76 29.79 21.77 -35.96
C ARG A 76 28.76 22.90 -35.77
N ARG A 77 29.21 24.11 -36.11
CA ARG A 77 28.62 25.06 -37.07
C ARG A 77 27.13 24.86 -37.46
N TRP A 78 26.23 25.65 -36.87
CA TRP A 78 25.02 26.17 -37.53
C TRP A 78 24.87 27.67 -37.23
N ARG A 79 24.30 28.38 -38.22
CA ARG A 79 24.53 29.78 -38.56
C ARG A 79 23.85 30.77 -37.62
N ARG A 80 24.58 31.84 -37.27
CA ARG A 80 24.05 33.17 -36.94
C ARG A 80 23.32 33.72 -38.17
N MET A 81 22.06 34.11 -38.04
CA MET A 81 21.51 35.21 -38.82
C MET A 81 21.63 36.48 -38.00
N GLU A 82 22.12 37.52 -38.67
CA GLU A 82 22.17 38.90 -38.22
C GLU A 82 20.76 39.46 -38.05
N CYS A 83 20.51 40.11 -36.92
CA CYS A 83 19.43 41.09 -36.79
C CYS A 83 20.08 42.45 -36.53
N SER A 84 20.48 43.11 -37.61
CA SER A 84 20.70 44.55 -37.67
C SER A 84 19.57 45.15 -38.49
N ARG A 85 18.61 45.80 -37.83
CA ARG A 85 17.91 47.00 -38.32
C ARG A 85 17.18 47.65 -37.15
N LEU A 86 17.85 48.64 -36.58
CA LEU A 86 17.23 49.74 -35.85
C LEU A 86 16.15 50.37 -36.75
N ILE A 87 14.90 50.30 -36.31
CA ILE A 87 13.88 51.29 -36.64
C ILE A 87 13.54 51.96 -35.32
N SER A 88 13.83 53.26 -35.25
CA SER A 88 13.42 54.11 -34.13
C SER A 88 11.90 54.18 -34.10
N VAL A 89 11.30 53.82 -32.97
CA VAL A 89 9.90 54.16 -32.65
C VAL A 89 9.92 55.01 -31.39
N SER A 90 10.39 56.24 -31.53
CA SER A 90 10.04 57.34 -30.64
C SER A 90 8.66 57.83 -31.05
N GLY A 91 7.61 57.39 -30.36
CA GLY A 91 6.26 57.94 -30.56
C GLY A 91 5.07 57.05 -30.22
N VAL A 92 5.03 56.35 -29.08
CA VAL A 92 3.76 55.77 -28.56
C VAL A 92 3.73 55.82 -27.03
N ALA A 93 3.83 57.02 -26.44
CA ALA A 93 3.47 57.26 -25.04
C ALA A 93 2.13 58.04 -24.91
N GLY A 94 1.50 58.38 -26.04
CA GLY A 94 0.22 59.11 -26.10
C GLY A 94 -1.00 58.27 -26.43
N LEU A 95 -0.83 57.01 -26.87
CA LEU A 95 -1.95 56.16 -27.29
C LEU A 95 -2.40 55.14 -26.23
N GLU A 96 -1.56 54.80 -25.24
CA GLU A 96 -1.96 53.92 -24.14
C GLU A 96 -2.98 54.59 -23.20
N LEU A 97 -2.81 55.89 -22.89
CA LEU A 97 -3.75 56.62 -22.03
C LEU A 97 -5.11 56.87 -22.69
N ALA A 98 -5.18 56.99 -24.02
CA ALA A 98 -6.44 57.20 -24.73
C ALA A 98 -7.27 55.91 -24.87
N LEU A 99 -6.60 54.75 -25.00
CA LEU A 99 -7.26 53.44 -24.99
C LEU A 99 -7.74 53.08 -23.57
N GLU A 100 -6.95 53.36 -22.53
CA GLU A 100 -7.40 53.19 -21.15
C GLU A 100 -8.60 54.08 -20.80
N TYR A 101 -8.59 55.35 -21.20
CA TYR A 101 -9.68 56.28 -20.88
C TYR A 101 -10.99 55.98 -21.61
N SER A 102 -10.93 55.52 -22.87
CA SER A 102 -12.12 55.17 -23.66
C SER A 102 -12.74 53.83 -23.24
N ILE A 103 -11.92 52.86 -22.83
CA ILE A 103 -12.38 51.59 -22.25
C ILE A 103 -13.00 51.84 -20.87
N LEU A 104 -12.34 52.63 -20.01
CA LEU A 104 -12.88 53.01 -18.70
C LEU A 104 -14.22 53.73 -18.84
N ARG A 105 -14.40 54.66 -19.80
CA ARG A 105 -15.67 55.37 -19.96
C ARG A 105 -16.84 54.47 -20.43
N ARG A 106 -16.55 53.38 -21.15
CA ARG A 106 -17.56 52.37 -21.54
C ARG A 106 -17.90 51.40 -20.40
N PHE A 107 -16.98 51.16 -19.45
CA PHE A 107 -17.26 50.35 -18.27
C PHE A 107 -18.35 50.96 -17.37
N TRP A 108 -18.52 52.27 -17.39
CA TRP A 108 -19.57 52.97 -16.64
C TRP A 108 -20.97 52.86 -17.27
N ALA A 109 -21.07 52.29 -18.47
CA ALA A 109 -22.34 52.02 -19.17
C ALA A 109 -22.77 50.54 -19.07
N LEU A 110 -22.00 49.68 -18.38
CA LEU A 110 -22.34 48.27 -18.22
C LEU A 110 -23.40 48.09 -17.13
N ASP A 111 -24.39 47.24 -17.41
CA ASP A 111 -25.43 46.88 -16.46
C ASP A 111 -24.81 46.09 -15.29
N VAL A 112 -24.94 46.63 -14.09
CA VAL A 112 -24.41 46.04 -12.85
C VAL A 112 -24.97 44.64 -12.62
N ILE A 113 -26.21 44.39 -13.06
CA ILE A 113 -26.86 43.09 -12.94
C ILE A 113 -26.17 42.07 -13.85
N ALA A 114 -25.83 42.46 -15.09
CA ALA A 114 -25.13 41.58 -16.03
C ALA A 114 -23.72 41.24 -15.54
N LEU A 115 -23.06 42.20 -14.90
CA LEU A 115 -21.69 42.07 -14.38
C LEU A 115 -21.64 41.15 -13.14
N ALA A 116 -22.63 41.24 -12.26
CA ALA A 116 -22.82 40.31 -11.16
C ALA A 116 -23.16 38.88 -11.63
N ALA A 117 -24.01 38.74 -12.66
CA ALA A 117 -24.33 37.44 -13.25
C ALA A 117 -23.11 36.77 -13.90
N LEU A 118 -22.21 37.56 -14.50
CA LEU A 118 -20.96 37.08 -15.08
C LEU A 118 -19.97 36.62 -13.98
N ALA A 119 -19.84 37.38 -12.90
CA ALA A 119 -19.03 36.99 -11.74
C ALA A 119 -19.52 35.66 -11.12
N ALA A 120 -20.84 35.45 -11.02
CA ALA A 120 -21.39 34.18 -10.54
C ALA A 120 -21.03 32.99 -11.44
N LYS A 121 -20.93 33.19 -12.76
CA LYS A 121 -20.48 32.15 -13.68
C LYS A 121 -18.98 31.88 -13.58
N LEU A 122 -18.16 32.91 -13.42
CA LEU A 122 -16.71 32.76 -13.22
C LEU A 122 -16.40 32.03 -11.90
N ALA A 123 -17.19 32.22 -10.85
CA ALA A 123 -17.05 31.50 -9.58
C ALA A 123 -17.20 29.96 -9.73
N ILE A 124 -17.96 29.48 -10.72
CA ILE A 124 -18.05 28.04 -11.02
C ILE A 124 -16.74 27.52 -11.63
N LEU A 125 -16.08 28.34 -12.46
CA LEU A 125 -14.76 28.00 -13.03
C LEU A 125 -13.67 27.99 -11.96
N ASP A 126 -13.76 28.86 -10.95
CA ASP A 126 -12.84 28.87 -9.81
C ASP A 126 -12.84 27.51 -9.10
N ALA A 127 -14.04 26.96 -8.82
CA ALA A 127 -14.17 25.66 -8.17
C ALA A 127 -13.52 24.54 -9.01
N PHE A 128 -13.69 24.56 -10.33
CA PHE A 128 -13.07 23.58 -11.22
C PHE A 128 -11.54 23.69 -11.24
N PHE A 129 -11.00 24.91 -11.32
CA PHE A 129 -9.56 25.11 -11.33
C PHE A 129 -8.90 24.69 -10.02
N PHE A 130 -9.49 25.00 -8.87
CA PHE A 130 -8.96 24.57 -7.57
C PHE A 130 -9.07 23.06 -7.36
N GLN A 131 -10.14 22.42 -7.83
CA GLN A 131 -10.25 20.95 -7.79
C GLN A 131 -9.18 20.26 -8.64
N ARG A 132 -8.82 20.83 -9.80
CA ARG A 132 -7.76 20.30 -10.67
C ARG A 132 -6.35 20.76 -10.29
N ALA A 133 -6.22 21.73 -9.39
CA ALA A 133 -4.93 22.25 -8.98
C ALA A 133 -4.13 21.23 -8.15
N THR A 134 -4.79 20.30 -7.46
CA THR A 134 -4.16 19.29 -6.63
C THR A 134 -4.52 17.89 -7.13
N THR A 135 -3.52 17.11 -7.51
CA THR A 135 -3.68 15.67 -7.76
C THR A 135 -2.97 14.90 -6.66
N THR A 136 -3.48 13.71 -6.34
CA THR A 136 -2.81 12.82 -5.40
C THR A 136 -2.25 11.65 -6.18
N TYR A 137 -1.03 11.26 -5.83
CA TYR A 137 -0.42 10.05 -6.35
C TYR A 137 0.27 9.34 -5.19
N THR A 138 0.29 8.02 -5.26
CA THR A 138 1.02 7.20 -4.29
C THR A 138 2.42 6.99 -4.86
N THR A 139 3.44 7.34 -4.10
CA THR A 139 4.82 6.95 -4.39
C THR A 139 5.48 6.47 -3.12
N GLN A 140 6.53 5.68 -3.29
CA GLN A 140 7.36 5.24 -2.18
C GLN A 140 8.20 6.42 -1.68
N ASP A 141 8.15 6.66 -0.38
CA ASP A 141 9.06 7.60 0.28
C ASP A 141 10.50 7.05 0.23
N PRO A 142 11.52 7.95 0.30
CA PRO A 142 12.90 7.50 0.43
C PRO A 142 13.06 6.62 1.67
N ALA A 143 13.87 5.58 1.53
CA ALA A 143 14.08 4.60 2.58
C ALA A 143 14.59 5.27 3.87
N LYS A 144 13.95 4.95 5.00
CA LYS A 144 14.26 5.53 6.31
C LYS A 144 14.64 4.45 7.31
N ASN A 145 15.65 4.73 8.15
CA ASN A 145 16.03 3.82 9.22
C ASN A 145 15.06 3.96 10.40
N VAL A 146 14.43 2.85 10.77
CA VAL A 146 13.53 2.74 11.92
C VAL A 146 13.97 1.62 12.85
N THR A 147 13.41 1.60 14.05
CA THR A 147 13.55 0.49 14.99
C THR A 147 12.21 -0.23 15.08
N ILE A 148 12.20 -1.50 14.74
CA ILE A 148 10.99 -2.35 14.85
C ILE A 148 11.09 -3.24 16.08
N LEU A 149 9.96 -3.83 16.49
CA LEU A 149 9.92 -4.86 17.52
C LEU A 149 9.66 -6.20 16.87
N GLY A 150 10.57 -7.15 17.01
CA GLY A 150 10.41 -8.51 16.48
C GLY A 150 10.57 -9.58 17.57
N ILE A 151 10.10 -10.79 17.29
CA ILE A 151 10.21 -11.94 18.18
C ILE A 151 10.54 -13.21 17.40
N THR A 152 11.57 -13.93 17.85
CA THR A 152 12.03 -15.20 17.28
C THR A 152 12.57 -16.11 18.37
N ALA A 153 12.41 -17.43 18.20
CA ALA A 153 13.05 -18.41 19.09
C ALA A 153 14.54 -18.56 18.75
N LYS A 154 15.37 -18.68 19.78
CA LYS A 154 16.82 -18.93 19.69
C LYS A 154 17.24 -20.35 20.06
N ALA A 155 16.26 -21.23 20.34
CA ALA A 155 16.47 -22.63 20.63
C ALA A 155 15.47 -23.49 19.85
N PHE A 156 15.90 -24.66 19.38
CA PHE A 156 15.04 -25.58 18.64
C PHE A 156 13.96 -26.16 19.55
N PRO A 157 12.67 -26.09 19.16
CA PRO A 157 11.62 -26.79 19.87
C PRO A 157 11.65 -28.29 19.59
N GLN A 158 10.79 -29.03 20.29
CA GLN A 158 10.43 -30.39 19.89
C GLN A 158 9.64 -30.34 18.58
N THR A 159 10.10 -31.07 17.56
CA THR A 159 9.50 -31.08 16.22
C THR A 159 8.92 -32.43 15.85
N GLY A 160 9.30 -33.50 16.53
CA GLY A 160 8.79 -34.83 16.23
C GLY A 160 9.04 -35.87 17.32
N PHE A 161 8.73 -37.12 16.97
CA PHE A 161 8.92 -38.29 17.82
C PHE A 161 9.68 -39.38 17.06
N VAL A 162 10.56 -40.08 17.76
CA VAL A 162 11.24 -41.27 17.23
C VAL A 162 10.26 -42.45 17.32
N VAL A 163 9.91 -43.04 16.19
CA VAL A 163 9.04 -44.22 16.17
C VAL A 163 9.83 -45.50 15.97
N SER A 164 9.34 -46.59 16.57
CA SER A 164 9.92 -47.89 16.29
C SER A 164 9.71 -48.20 14.82
N PRO A 165 10.76 -48.57 14.07
CA PRO A 165 10.55 -49.16 12.77
C PRO A 165 9.72 -50.43 12.97
N GLY A 166 8.72 -50.63 12.12
CA GLY A 166 8.13 -51.96 11.95
C GLY A 166 9.22 -52.98 11.61
N LEU A 167 8.96 -54.27 11.89
CA LEU A 167 9.86 -55.42 11.73
C LEU A 167 10.89 -55.27 10.57
N GLY A 168 12.06 -54.66 10.84
CA GLY A 168 13.22 -54.62 9.94
C GLY A 168 13.65 -53.28 9.33
N ALA A 169 13.00 -52.14 9.58
CA ALA A 169 13.41 -50.85 8.99
C ALA A 169 14.35 -50.01 9.88
N GLN A 170 15.01 -48.99 9.32
CA GLN A 170 15.70 -47.95 10.11
C GLN A 170 14.67 -47.11 10.89
N THR A 171 15.04 -46.60 12.06
CA THR A 171 14.17 -45.74 12.89
C THR A 171 13.65 -44.57 12.08
N ASP A 172 12.34 -44.53 11.88
CA ASP A 172 11.66 -43.46 11.18
C ASP A 172 11.24 -42.37 12.18
N PHE A 173 11.00 -41.17 11.69
CA PHE A 173 10.56 -40.05 12.51
C PHE A 173 9.14 -39.71 12.15
N MET A 174 8.31 -39.39 13.14
CA MET A 174 7.02 -38.77 12.87
C MET A 174 7.11 -37.26 13.13
N ILE A 175 6.55 -36.47 12.21
CA ILE A 175 6.29 -35.05 12.43
C ILE A 175 5.33 -34.94 13.61
N GLY A 176 5.70 -34.16 14.63
CA GLY A 176 4.85 -33.97 15.79
C GLY A 176 3.58 -33.23 15.40
N ASP A 177 2.44 -33.63 15.96
CA ASP A 177 1.13 -32.99 15.78
C ASP A 177 1.19 -31.46 15.91
N THR A 178 1.98 -30.98 16.86
CA THR A 178 2.10 -29.55 17.11
C THR A 178 3.03 -28.82 16.11
N TYR A 179 3.87 -29.56 15.39
CA TYR A 179 4.78 -29.02 14.37
C TYR A 179 4.18 -29.10 12.95
N THR A 180 3.23 -30.02 12.70
CA THR A 180 2.55 -30.19 11.41
C THR A 180 2.05 -28.87 10.79
N PRO A 181 1.34 -27.97 11.50
CA PRO A 181 0.88 -26.71 10.89
C PRO A 181 2.00 -25.80 10.39
N THR A 182 3.20 -25.92 10.98
CA THR A 182 4.39 -25.18 10.54
C THR A 182 4.91 -25.71 9.22
N VAL A 183 4.91 -27.04 9.06
CA VAL A 183 5.31 -27.73 7.83
C VAL A 183 4.30 -27.45 6.73
N ASP A 184 2.99 -27.50 7.03
CA ASP A 184 1.94 -27.17 6.07
C ASP A 184 2.08 -25.72 5.59
N THR A 185 2.27 -24.77 6.51
CA THR A 185 2.48 -23.35 6.15
C THR A 185 3.73 -23.18 5.28
N TRP A 186 4.82 -23.89 5.60
CA TRP A 186 6.05 -23.85 4.81
C TRP A 186 5.82 -24.33 3.39
N GLU A 187 5.12 -25.45 3.22
CA GLU A 187 4.81 -26.01 1.89
C GLU A 187 3.91 -25.07 1.07
N THR A 188 2.85 -24.51 1.67
CA THR A 188 1.86 -23.71 0.92
C THR A 188 2.30 -22.27 0.67
N SER A 189 3.25 -21.74 1.45
CA SER A 189 3.60 -20.31 1.42
C SER A 189 4.53 -19.88 0.29
N ASN A 190 5.22 -20.84 -0.37
CA ASN A 190 6.20 -20.57 -1.42
C ASN A 190 7.22 -19.46 -1.03
N GLY A 191 7.60 -19.40 0.26
CA GLY A 191 8.55 -18.41 0.80
C GLY A 191 7.96 -17.07 1.25
N PHE A 192 6.64 -16.86 1.16
CA PHE A 192 5.94 -15.69 1.72
C PHE A 192 4.91 -16.10 2.77
N PHE A 193 5.20 -15.80 4.03
CA PHE A 193 4.40 -16.21 5.17
C PHE A 193 3.34 -15.16 5.52
N GLU A 194 2.11 -15.38 5.06
CA GLU A 194 0.96 -14.50 5.34
C GLU A 194 0.62 -14.47 6.84
N ASN A 195 0.19 -13.32 7.34
CA ASN A 195 -0.19 -13.10 8.75
C ASN A 195 0.97 -13.13 9.77
N PHE A 196 2.21 -13.37 9.36
CA PHE A 196 3.39 -13.32 10.26
C PHE A 196 3.84 -11.89 10.60
N GLN A 197 3.31 -10.85 9.94
CA GLN A 197 3.61 -9.45 10.25
C GLN A 197 3.25 -9.05 11.69
N GLN A 198 2.33 -9.75 12.35
CA GLN A 198 1.96 -9.48 13.74
C GLN A 198 3.12 -9.72 14.73
N LEU A 199 4.09 -10.55 14.34
CA LEU A 199 5.32 -10.80 15.09
C LEU A 199 6.31 -9.63 14.97
N TYR A 200 6.08 -8.70 14.05
CA TYR A 200 6.97 -7.58 13.74
C TYR A 200 6.21 -6.25 13.79
N ARG A 201 6.26 -5.57 14.93
CA ARG A 201 5.52 -4.31 15.16
C ARG A 201 6.33 -3.09 14.74
N ASN A 202 5.63 -2.00 14.48
CA ASN A 202 6.19 -0.70 14.05
C ASN A 202 6.82 -0.70 12.65
N CYS A 203 6.44 -1.65 11.80
CA CYS A 203 6.70 -1.59 10.36
C CYS A 203 5.46 -1.03 9.64
N ASP A 204 5.62 -0.01 8.81
CA ASP A 204 4.55 0.56 7.96
C ASP A 204 5.05 0.66 6.51
N GLY A 205 4.50 -0.18 5.64
CA GLY A 205 5.00 -0.45 4.29
C GLY A 205 5.90 -1.68 4.23
N VAL A 206 7.01 -1.58 3.52
CA VAL A 206 8.01 -2.64 3.37
C VAL A 206 9.20 -2.35 4.27
N CYS A 207 9.54 -3.27 5.16
CA CYS A 207 10.71 -3.16 6.03
C CYS A 207 11.72 -4.26 5.75
N TYR A 208 12.96 -3.87 5.50
CA TYR A 208 14.10 -4.77 5.36
C TYR A 208 14.90 -4.77 6.65
N THR A 209 15.17 -5.96 7.17
CA THR A 209 15.90 -6.10 8.42
C THR A 209 16.60 -7.44 8.53
N HIS A 210 17.43 -7.57 9.55
CA HIS A 210 18.13 -8.80 9.89
C HIS A 210 17.62 -9.30 11.23
N VAL A 211 17.25 -10.57 11.29
CA VAL A 211 16.70 -11.18 12.50
C VAL A 211 17.48 -12.42 12.86
N ASP A 212 17.94 -12.48 14.10
CA ASP A 212 18.63 -13.64 14.64
C ASP A 212 17.61 -14.71 15.05
N ALA A 213 17.68 -15.89 14.46
CA ALA A 213 16.76 -17.00 14.71
C ALA A 213 17.48 -18.35 14.61
N ILE A 214 16.83 -19.43 15.05
CA ILE A 214 17.37 -20.78 14.83
C ILE A 214 17.46 -21.10 13.34
N GLY A 215 18.51 -21.84 12.99
CA GLY A 215 18.87 -22.17 11.62
C GLY A 215 19.85 -23.32 11.57
N PHE A 216 20.47 -23.48 10.40
CA PHE A 216 21.53 -24.44 10.18
C PHE A 216 22.73 -23.75 9.54
N GLU A 217 23.95 -24.09 9.97
CA GLU A 217 25.13 -23.97 9.12
C GLU A 217 25.10 -25.16 8.15
N ILE A 218 25.30 -24.90 6.86
CA ILE A 218 25.18 -25.92 5.81
C ILE A 218 26.56 -26.09 5.18
N GLU A 219 27.32 -27.05 5.68
CA GLU A 219 28.64 -27.38 5.17
C GLU A 219 28.52 -28.41 4.05
N CYS A 220 28.85 -28.03 2.82
CA CYS A 220 28.74 -28.90 1.65
C CYS A 220 30.09 -29.20 1.02
N GLU A 221 30.30 -30.47 0.67
CA GLU A 221 31.43 -30.96 -0.12
C GLU A 221 30.92 -31.40 -1.49
N LYS A 222 31.50 -30.82 -2.55
CA LYS A 222 31.14 -31.11 -3.94
C LYS A 222 32.22 -31.98 -4.58
N THR A 223 31.81 -33.10 -5.16
CA THR A 223 32.64 -33.95 -6.01
C THR A 223 31.97 -34.06 -7.37
N SER A 224 32.73 -33.81 -8.43
CA SER A 224 32.25 -33.92 -9.81
C SER A 224 33.15 -34.86 -10.58
N ASN A 225 32.55 -35.83 -11.26
CA ASN A 225 33.26 -36.76 -12.11
C ASN A 225 32.63 -36.77 -13.50
N HIS A 226 33.47 -36.62 -14.51
CA HIS A 226 33.06 -36.67 -15.90
C HIS A 226 33.20 -38.11 -16.41
N THR A 227 32.09 -38.75 -16.74
CA THR A 227 32.05 -40.17 -17.12
C THR A 227 30.93 -40.45 -18.10
N ASN A 228 31.11 -41.48 -18.93
CA ASN A 228 30.00 -42.04 -19.69
C ASN A 228 29.14 -42.90 -18.75
N TYR A 229 27.99 -42.36 -18.34
CA TYR A 229 27.14 -42.99 -17.33
C TYR A 229 26.42 -44.25 -17.85
N ALA A 230 26.33 -44.39 -19.18
CA ALA A 230 25.67 -45.52 -19.84
C ALA A 230 26.42 -46.85 -19.68
N THR A 231 27.75 -46.79 -19.60
CA THR A 231 28.60 -47.97 -19.79
C THR A 231 28.32 -49.07 -18.77
N GLY A 232 28.06 -48.69 -17.51
CA GLY A 232 27.71 -49.65 -16.46
C GLY A 232 26.39 -50.38 -16.72
N ALA A 233 25.32 -49.64 -16.99
CA ALA A 233 24.00 -50.23 -17.24
C ALA A 233 23.94 -51.05 -18.52
N ILE A 234 24.63 -50.61 -19.60
CA ILE A 234 24.71 -51.37 -20.85
C ILE A 234 25.43 -52.69 -20.64
N ASN A 235 26.56 -52.69 -19.92
CA ASN A 235 27.30 -53.92 -19.61
C ASN A 235 26.46 -54.87 -18.75
N ALA A 236 25.81 -54.35 -17.70
CA ALA A 236 24.93 -55.14 -16.83
C ALA A 236 23.74 -55.75 -17.59
N TYR A 237 23.14 -55.00 -18.53
CA TYR A 237 22.08 -55.48 -19.40
C TYR A 237 22.57 -56.60 -20.34
N ASN A 238 23.71 -56.41 -20.99
CA ASN A 238 24.30 -57.39 -21.90
C ASN A 238 24.68 -58.70 -21.18
N GLU A 239 25.14 -58.62 -19.93
CA GLU A 239 25.42 -59.79 -19.09
C GLU A 239 24.13 -60.55 -18.71
N HIS A 240 23.02 -59.85 -18.47
CA HIS A 240 21.77 -60.47 -18.02
C HIS A 240 20.88 -61.03 -19.15
N GLN A 241 20.97 -60.47 -20.36
CA GLN A 241 20.25 -60.98 -21.55
C GLN A 241 20.53 -62.46 -21.83
N GLY A 242 21.70 -62.98 -21.43
CA GLY A 242 22.05 -64.40 -21.57
C GLY A 242 21.40 -65.35 -20.55
N SER A 243 20.75 -64.84 -19.49
CA SER A 243 20.35 -65.65 -18.33
C SER A 243 18.89 -66.10 -18.28
N GLY A 244 18.02 -65.63 -19.19
CA GLY A 244 16.65 -66.14 -19.36
C GLY A 244 15.65 -65.95 -18.20
N SER A 245 16.07 -65.50 -17.01
CA SER A 245 15.16 -65.30 -15.89
C SER A 245 15.70 -64.26 -14.90
N GLY A 246 15.25 -63.02 -15.01
CA GLY A 246 15.53 -61.99 -14.03
C GLY A 246 14.91 -60.65 -14.42
N ASP A 247 14.35 -59.95 -13.44
CA ASP A 247 13.83 -58.60 -13.55
C ASP A 247 15.00 -57.65 -13.85
N ALA A 248 15.30 -57.43 -15.14
CA ALA A 248 16.47 -56.65 -15.61
C ALA A 248 16.45 -55.18 -15.15
N SER A 249 15.34 -54.72 -14.58
CA SER A 249 15.14 -53.37 -14.04
C SER A 249 16.11 -53.05 -12.88
N GLN A 250 16.38 -54.00 -11.98
CA GLN A 250 17.20 -53.76 -10.79
C GLN A 250 18.66 -53.41 -11.09
N TRP A 251 19.16 -53.76 -12.28
CA TRP A 251 20.55 -53.57 -12.70
C TRP A 251 20.72 -52.48 -13.75
N THR A 252 19.62 -51.91 -14.24
CA THR A 252 19.61 -50.93 -15.33
C THR A 252 19.15 -49.55 -14.90
N ASP A 253 18.63 -49.39 -13.67
CA ASP A 253 18.25 -48.10 -13.08
C ASP A 253 19.48 -47.30 -12.62
N LEU A 254 19.78 -46.23 -13.34
CA LEU A 254 20.87 -45.30 -13.04
C LEU A 254 20.29 -44.00 -12.47
N PRO A 255 20.57 -43.65 -11.19
CA PRO A 255 20.09 -42.38 -10.63
C PRO A 255 20.84 -41.22 -11.28
N ILE A 256 20.11 -40.35 -11.98
CA ILE A 256 20.64 -39.13 -12.60
C ILE A 256 20.27 -37.86 -11.83
N PHE A 257 19.32 -37.97 -10.91
CA PHE A 257 19.03 -36.97 -9.91
C PHE A 257 18.62 -37.66 -8.62
N ASN A 258 19.14 -37.25 -7.47
CA ASN A 258 18.72 -37.76 -6.19
C ASN A 258 18.93 -36.69 -5.12
N THR A 259 17.88 -36.37 -4.38
CA THR A 259 17.98 -35.62 -3.13
C THR A 259 17.47 -36.49 -2.00
N SER A 260 18.28 -36.63 -0.96
CA SER A 260 17.91 -37.41 0.22
C SER A 260 18.36 -36.71 1.50
N PHE A 261 17.58 -36.92 2.56
CA PHE A 261 17.82 -36.34 3.88
C PHE A 261 17.90 -37.44 4.91
N GLY A 262 18.84 -37.31 5.83
CA GLY A 262 19.02 -38.24 6.94
C GLY A 262 19.33 -37.51 8.22
N MET A 263 19.01 -38.11 9.36
CA MET A 263 19.44 -37.62 10.66
C MET A 263 20.63 -38.45 11.15
N ARG A 264 21.62 -37.77 11.73
CA ARG A 264 22.69 -38.38 12.52
C ARG A 264 22.62 -37.84 13.94
N TYR A 265 22.50 -38.74 14.91
CA TYR A 265 22.48 -38.42 16.32
C TYR A 265 23.87 -37.99 16.82
N ALA A 266 23.90 -37.31 17.96
CA ALA A 266 25.14 -37.05 18.67
C ALA A 266 25.88 -38.37 18.97
N ASP A 267 27.19 -38.37 18.74
CA ASP A 267 28.08 -39.52 18.93
C ASP A 267 29.35 -39.08 19.70
N SER A 268 30.30 -39.99 19.91
CA SER A 268 31.54 -39.68 20.61
C SER A 268 32.47 -38.71 19.85
N ALA A 269 32.28 -38.55 18.54
CA ALA A 269 33.06 -37.64 17.71
C ALA A 269 32.42 -36.24 17.62
N LYS A 270 31.08 -36.16 17.68
CA LYS A 270 30.30 -34.94 17.59
C LYS A 270 29.20 -34.95 18.65
N ASP A 271 29.28 -34.02 19.60
CA ASP A 271 28.36 -33.83 20.72
C ASP A 271 27.00 -33.19 20.35
N TYR A 272 26.64 -33.22 19.06
CA TYR A 272 25.44 -32.61 18.54
C TYR A 272 24.80 -33.48 17.45
N SER A 273 23.48 -33.49 17.42
CA SER A 273 22.70 -34.09 16.33
C SER A 273 22.71 -33.18 15.11
N ARG A 274 22.75 -33.78 13.92
CA ARG A 274 22.87 -33.07 12.63
C ARG A 274 22.02 -33.75 11.57
N ILE A 275 21.62 -32.98 10.55
CA ILE A 275 20.93 -33.50 9.38
C ILE A 275 21.97 -33.62 8.25
N THR A 276 21.97 -34.73 7.54
CA THR A 276 22.78 -34.92 6.33
C THR A 276 21.87 -34.79 5.13
N MET A 277 22.33 -34.08 4.10
CA MET A 277 21.65 -33.91 2.83
C MET A 277 22.59 -34.39 1.73
N ASP A 278 22.14 -35.31 0.91
CA ASP A 278 22.87 -35.78 -0.26
C ASP A 278 22.13 -35.32 -1.51
N LEU A 279 22.83 -34.63 -2.40
CA LEU A 279 22.35 -34.19 -3.72
C LEU A 279 23.23 -34.80 -4.80
N LEU A 280 22.62 -35.57 -5.69
CA LEU A 280 23.21 -36.04 -6.94
C LEU A 280 22.47 -35.36 -8.09
N TYR A 281 23.19 -34.82 -9.04
CA TYR A 281 22.62 -34.38 -10.31
C TYR A 281 23.58 -34.64 -11.46
N PHE A 282 23.00 -34.97 -12.62
CA PHE A 282 23.70 -35.25 -13.87
C PHE A 282 23.55 -34.07 -14.84
N ASP A 283 24.66 -33.68 -15.44
CA ASP A 283 24.73 -32.66 -16.49
C ASP A 283 25.27 -33.31 -17.76
N SER A 284 24.44 -33.42 -18.79
CA SER A 284 24.80 -34.05 -20.07
C SER A 284 25.69 -33.11 -20.88
N ASP A 285 26.67 -33.66 -21.60
CA ASP A 285 27.54 -32.85 -22.45
C ASP A 285 26.79 -32.24 -23.65
N ASP A 286 25.70 -32.87 -24.08
CA ASP A 286 24.88 -32.42 -25.21
C ASP A 286 23.38 -32.52 -24.88
N PRO A 287 22.85 -31.59 -24.06
CA PRO A 287 21.46 -31.64 -23.58
C PRO A 287 20.42 -31.35 -24.67
N TYR A 288 20.84 -31.07 -25.90
CA TYR A 288 19.95 -30.84 -27.05
C TYR A 288 20.32 -31.69 -28.27
N GLY A 289 21.33 -32.55 -28.13
CA GLY A 289 21.81 -33.44 -29.17
C GLY A 289 20.89 -34.60 -29.42
N ALA A 290 21.07 -35.27 -30.57
CA ALA A 290 20.48 -36.58 -30.76
C ALA A 290 21.17 -37.54 -29.77
N ALA A 291 20.45 -37.95 -28.72
CA ALA A 291 20.97 -38.88 -27.74
C ALA A 291 21.59 -40.10 -28.42
N SER A 292 22.89 -40.33 -28.18
CA SER A 292 23.51 -41.55 -28.64
C SER A 292 22.97 -42.71 -27.82
N VAL A 293 22.46 -43.74 -28.49
CA VAL A 293 21.87 -44.92 -27.83
C VAL A 293 22.90 -45.64 -26.94
N GLU A 294 24.17 -45.54 -27.30
CA GLU A 294 25.28 -46.32 -26.72
C GLU A 294 26.15 -45.50 -25.74
N SER A 295 25.93 -44.19 -25.62
CA SER A 295 26.70 -43.36 -24.69
C SER A 295 25.88 -42.25 -24.05
N CYS A 296 26.19 -41.99 -22.79
CA CYS A 296 25.59 -40.95 -21.96
C CYS A 296 26.74 -40.17 -21.33
N PRO A 297 27.55 -39.46 -22.15
CA PRO A 297 28.65 -38.67 -21.66
C PRO A 297 28.11 -37.45 -20.92
N GLY A 298 28.66 -37.21 -19.74
CA GLY A 298 28.27 -36.08 -18.92
C GLY A 298 29.01 -36.05 -17.60
N THR A 299 28.67 -35.07 -16.79
CA THR A 299 29.27 -34.84 -15.50
C THR A 299 28.27 -35.14 -14.40
N ILE A 300 28.61 -36.10 -13.55
CA ILE A 300 27.84 -36.39 -12.34
C ILE A 300 28.43 -35.58 -11.22
N THR A 301 27.59 -34.79 -10.57
CA THR A 301 27.98 -34.05 -9.37
C THR A 301 27.28 -34.66 -8.17
N ASN A 302 28.08 -35.07 -7.19
CA ASN A 302 27.61 -35.44 -5.86
C ASN A 302 27.98 -34.34 -4.88
N VAL A 303 26.98 -33.82 -4.18
CA VAL A 303 27.12 -32.82 -3.12
C VAL A 303 26.66 -33.46 -1.82
N HIS A 304 27.58 -33.64 -0.89
CA HIS A 304 27.28 -34.10 0.46
C HIS A 304 27.28 -32.90 1.40
N CYS A 305 26.15 -32.64 2.05
CA CYS A 305 25.98 -31.52 2.97
C CYS A 305 25.68 -31.99 4.38
N THR A 306 26.30 -31.34 5.36
CA THR A 306 26.00 -31.49 6.78
C THR A 306 25.35 -30.22 7.29
N LEU A 307 24.10 -30.32 7.74
CA LEU A 307 23.32 -29.26 8.36
C LEU A 307 23.53 -29.33 9.87
N ARG A 308 24.33 -28.41 10.41
CA ARG A 308 24.60 -28.27 11.84
C ARG A 308 23.67 -27.22 12.45
N PRO A 309 22.92 -27.51 13.52
CA PRO A 309 22.10 -26.52 14.20
C PRO A 309 22.91 -25.29 14.62
N ALA A 310 22.39 -24.10 14.31
CA ALA A 310 23.05 -22.84 14.61
C ALA A 310 22.02 -21.72 14.84
N LEU A 311 22.48 -20.62 15.41
CA LEU A 311 21.80 -19.34 15.38
C LEU A 311 22.26 -18.61 14.12
N VAL A 312 21.31 -18.28 13.26
CA VAL A 312 21.56 -17.64 11.96
C VAL A 312 20.88 -16.28 11.96
N ARG A 313 21.56 -15.28 11.41
CA ARG A 313 21.00 -13.97 11.11
C ARG A 313 20.38 -14.00 9.72
N TYR A 314 19.06 -13.92 9.69
CA TYR A 314 18.25 -14.00 8.49
C TYR A 314 18.00 -12.59 7.92
N PRO A 315 18.37 -12.32 6.65
CA PRO A 315 17.83 -11.17 5.95
C PRO A 315 16.36 -11.43 5.64
N MET A 316 15.48 -10.51 6.01
CA MET A 316 14.04 -10.67 5.78
C MET A 316 13.36 -9.37 5.40
N THR A 317 12.28 -9.53 4.65
CA THR A 317 11.40 -8.47 4.21
C THR A 317 10.04 -8.63 4.87
N ILE A 318 9.63 -7.61 5.61
CA ILE A 318 8.31 -7.54 6.24
C ILE A 318 7.46 -6.64 5.37
N VAL A 319 6.30 -7.12 4.96
CA VAL A 319 5.30 -6.33 4.26
C VAL A 319 4.13 -6.13 5.20
N ASN A 320 3.94 -4.90 5.66
CA ASN A 320 2.85 -4.53 6.55
C ASN A 320 2.24 -3.19 6.15
N TYR A 321 1.20 -3.26 5.33
CA TYR A 321 0.42 -2.11 4.93
C TYR A 321 -0.79 -1.95 5.85
N THR A 322 -0.92 -0.74 6.40
CA THR A 322 -2.08 -0.32 7.21
C THR A 322 -3.34 -0.05 6.38
N LYS A 323 -3.20 0.06 5.05
CA LYS A 323 -4.29 0.31 4.09
C LYS A 323 -4.50 -0.91 3.17
N ALA A 324 -5.53 -0.84 2.31
CA ALA A 324 -6.09 -1.93 1.48
C ALA A 324 -5.15 -2.58 0.42
N HIS A 325 -3.88 -2.75 0.72
CA HIS A 325 -3.01 -3.65 -0.02
C HIS A 325 -3.33 -5.10 0.39
N ILE A 326 -3.29 -6.00 -0.60
CA ILE A 326 -3.89 -7.32 -0.53
C ILE A 326 -3.01 -8.32 0.24
N THR A 327 -1.72 -8.04 0.42
CA THR A 327 -0.77 -8.99 1.00
C THR A 327 0.04 -8.36 2.13
N ASN A 328 -0.13 -8.91 3.34
CA ASN A 328 0.71 -8.64 4.50
C ASN A 328 1.37 -9.94 4.94
N GLY A 329 2.67 -9.90 5.19
CA GLY A 329 3.42 -11.10 5.50
C GLY A 329 4.92 -10.87 5.63
N VAL A 330 5.65 -11.96 5.73
CA VAL A 330 7.11 -11.96 5.91
C VAL A 330 7.73 -12.91 4.90
N SER A 331 8.80 -12.47 4.23
CA SER A 331 9.64 -13.35 3.41
C SER A 331 11.08 -13.33 3.90
N VAL A 332 11.77 -14.45 3.70
CA VAL A 332 13.16 -14.67 4.13
C VAL A 332 14.06 -14.74 2.88
N GLY A 333 15.26 -14.18 2.96
CA GLY A 333 16.20 -14.14 1.84
C GLY A 333 15.98 -12.97 0.88
N GLY A 334 15.11 -12.02 1.23
CA GLY A 334 14.95 -10.78 0.49
C GLY A 334 16.24 -9.96 0.54
N LYS A 335 16.80 -9.60 -0.63
CA LYS A 335 17.89 -8.63 -0.68
C LYS A 335 17.36 -7.23 -0.34
N GLU A 336 18.19 -6.48 0.36
CA GLU A 336 17.97 -5.06 0.61
C GLU A 336 17.67 -4.36 -0.72
N TYR A 337 16.64 -3.53 -0.75
CA TYR A 337 16.25 -2.77 -1.94
C TYR A 337 17.41 -1.85 -2.32
N ASP A 338 18.25 -2.29 -3.25
CA ASP A 338 19.26 -1.42 -3.82
C ASP A 338 18.53 -0.39 -4.69
N SER A 339 18.85 0.88 -4.44
CA SER A 339 18.40 2.07 -5.17
C SER A 339 18.48 1.96 -6.71
N SER A 340 19.19 0.95 -7.23
CA SER A 340 19.31 0.62 -8.65
C SER A 340 18.06 0.01 -9.29
N ASN A 341 16.99 -0.28 -8.52
CA ASN A 341 15.70 -0.79 -9.06
C ASN A 341 15.84 -2.11 -9.85
N THR A 342 16.96 -2.82 -9.66
CA THR A 342 17.19 -4.12 -10.31
C THR A 342 16.63 -5.21 -9.40
N VAL A 343 15.59 -5.90 -9.88
CA VAL A 343 15.03 -7.08 -9.21
C VAL A 343 16.09 -8.17 -9.24
N THR A 344 16.88 -8.29 -8.16
CA THR A 344 17.81 -9.41 -8.01
C THR A 344 17.03 -10.72 -7.96
N PRO A 345 17.62 -11.84 -8.43
CA PRO A 345 16.95 -13.12 -8.47
C PRO A 345 16.36 -13.49 -7.10
N PRO A 346 15.15 -14.09 -7.06
CA PRO A 346 14.37 -14.29 -5.84
C PRO A 346 14.99 -15.28 -4.85
N ILE A 347 16.04 -16.02 -5.26
CA ILE A 347 16.69 -17.05 -4.44
C ILE A 347 18.18 -16.68 -4.29
N PRO A 348 18.67 -16.45 -3.06
CA PRO A 348 20.09 -16.19 -2.81
C PRO A 348 20.92 -17.43 -3.15
N ALA A 349 22.02 -17.24 -3.88
CA ALA A 349 22.93 -18.33 -4.23
C ALA A 349 23.60 -18.89 -2.97
N TYR A 350 23.86 -20.20 -2.96
CA TYR A 350 24.63 -20.83 -1.90
C TYR A 350 26.12 -20.52 -2.07
N SER A 351 26.78 -20.13 -0.98
CA SER A 351 28.21 -19.89 -0.95
C SER A 351 28.93 -20.95 -0.11
N TYR A 352 29.82 -21.72 -0.75
CA TYR A 352 30.63 -22.73 -0.09
C TYR A 352 31.57 -22.16 0.97
N SER A 353 32.02 -20.90 0.81
CA SER A 353 32.90 -20.24 1.78
C SER A 353 32.15 -19.75 3.01
N LEU A 354 30.93 -19.25 2.82
CA LEU A 354 30.05 -18.82 3.92
C LEU A 354 29.32 -20.00 4.58
N LYS A 355 29.32 -21.18 3.94
CA LYS A 355 28.54 -22.36 4.35
C LYS A 355 27.05 -22.03 4.53
N GLN A 356 26.58 -21.10 3.70
CA GLN A 356 25.23 -20.56 3.78
C GLN A 356 24.87 -19.80 2.48
N ALA A 357 23.58 -19.52 2.27
CA ALA A 357 23.10 -18.58 1.25
C ALA A 357 23.65 -17.16 1.44
N ASP A 358 23.89 -16.46 0.33
CA ASP A 358 24.36 -15.07 0.33
C ASP A 358 23.46 -14.15 1.16
N GLY A 359 24.05 -13.36 2.06
CA GLY A 359 23.36 -12.41 2.94
C GLY A 359 22.94 -12.97 4.30
N PHE A 360 23.10 -14.28 4.52
CA PHE A 360 22.87 -14.92 5.81
C PHE A 360 24.19 -15.06 6.57
N GLU A 361 24.15 -14.92 7.88
CA GLU A 361 25.34 -14.99 8.73
C GLU A 361 25.11 -16.01 9.85
N VAL A 362 26.04 -16.97 10.00
CA VAL A 362 26.03 -17.93 11.11
C VAL A 362 26.68 -17.27 12.33
N LEU A 363 25.90 -17.06 13.40
CA LEU A 363 26.35 -16.33 14.59
C LEU A 363 26.99 -17.25 15.63
N SER A 364 26.34 -18.36 15.94
CA SER A 364 26.78 -19.30 16.97
C SER A 364 26.20 -20.69 16.76
N TYR A 365 26.92 -21.73 17.14
CA TYR A 365 26.41 -23.10 17.05
C TYR A 365 25.46 -23.46 18.20
N LEU A 366 24.46 -24.28 17.90
CA LEU A 366 23.52 -24.82 18.88
C LEU A 366 23.76 -26.32 19.04
N THR A 367 23.76 -26.79 20.28
CA THR A 367 23.88 -28.22 20.59
C THR A 367 22.49 -28.80 20.83
N THR A 368 22.10 -29.77 20.01
CA THR A 368 20.90 -30.58 20.21
C THR A 368 21.33 -32.00 20.56
N ASP A 369 20.96 -32.50 21.74
CA ASP A 369 21.19 -33.89 22.18
C ASP A 369 19.92 -34.71 21.88
N ASP A 370 19.64 -34.91 20.59
CA ASP A 370 18.62 -35.88 20.19
C ASP A 370 19.22 -37.28 20.29
N ARG A 371 18.48 -38.23 20.86
CA ARG A 371 18.91 -39.62 21.03
C ARG A 371 17.98 -40.55 20.28
N ASN A 372 18.53 -41.67 19.79
CA ASN A 372 17.76 -42.70 19.11
C ASN A 372 16.99 -43.60 20.10
N ILE A 373 16.10 -43.00 20.88
CA ILE A 373 15.29 -43.71 21.86
C ILE A 373 13.86 -43.74 21.33
N VAL A 374 13.34 -44.95 21.07
CA VAL A 374 11.96 -45.14 20.63
C VAL A 374 11.00 -44.48 21.62
N ASN A 375 9.97 -43.81 21.10
CA ASN A 375 8.99 -43.02 21.85
C ASN A 375 9.58 -41.80 22.59
N SER A 376 10.78 -41.35 22.23
CA SER A 376 11.30 -40.06 22.69
C SER A 376 10.96 -38.93 21.72
N THR A 377 10.83 -37.72 22.25
CA THR A 377 10.72 -36.49 21.47
C THR A 377 12.07 -36.10 20.89
N THR A 378 12.06 -35.60 19.67
CA THR A 378 13.26 -35.10 18.96
C THR A 378 13.05 -33.65 18.55
N ARG A 379 14.13 -32.86 18.64
CA ARG A 379 14.15 -31.45 18.23
C ARG A 379 14.39 -31.29 16.73
N LEU A 380 15.11 -32.21 16.11
CA LEU A 380 15.45 -32.15 14.68
C LEU A 380 14.74 -33.20 13.83
N GLY A 381 14.17 -34.26 14.41
CA GLY A 381 13.66 -35.41 13.65
C GLY A 381 12.39 -35.09 12.88
N GLY A 382 11.53 -34.22 13.42
CA GLY A 382 10.40 -33.68 12.67
C GLY A 382 10.85 -32.82 11.48
N VAL A 383 11.90 -32.00 11.69
CA VAL A 383 12.51 -31.19 10.60
C VAL A 383 13.10 -32.10 9.52
N ALA A 384 13.88 -33.10 9.91
CA ALA A 384 14.50 -34.05 8.99
C ALA A 384 13.46 -34.82 8.17
N ASN A 385 12.36 -35.26 8.80
CA ASN A 385 11.27 -35.92 8.09
C ASN A 385 10.53 -34.96 7.14
N ALA A 386 10.25 -33.73 7.56
CA ALA A 386 9.65 -32.73 6.68
C ALA A 386 10.52 -32.46 5.44
N LEU A 387 11.83 -32.24 5.63
CA LEU A 387 12.76 -32.11 4.49
C LEU A 387 12.75 -33.36 3.61
N SER A 388 12.75 -34.55 4.22
CA SER A 388 12.71 -35.81 3.49
C SER A 388 11.41 -36.00 2.69
N GLN A 389 10.26 -35.57 3.21
CA GLN A 389 8.97 -35.75 2.52
C GLN A 389 8.78 -34.77 1.37
N TYR A 390 9.18 -33.52 1.55
CA TYR A 390 8.86 -32.44 0.60
C TYR A 390 10.01 -32.10 -0.36
N LEU A 391 11.28 -32.31 0.05
CA LEU A 391 12.44 -31.97 -0.78
C LEU A 391 13.18 -33.20 -1.34
N SER A 392 12.89 -34.42 -0.87
CA SER A 392 13.47 -35.62 -1.49
C SER A 392 12.82 -35.89 -2.83
N SER A 393 13.65 -36.09 -3.84
CA SER A 393 13.22 -36.32 -5.19
C SER A 393 14.27 -37.14 -5.92
N THR A 394 13.83 -38.06 -6.76
CA THR A 394 14.70 -38.99 -7.47
C THR A 394 14.32 -39.02 -8.94
N ALA A 395 15.30 -38.97 -9.83
CA ALA A 395 15.16 -39.33 -11.22
C ALA A 395 16.18 -40.42 -11.55
N ALA A 396 15.72 -41.49 -12.19
CA ALA A 396 16.55 -42.56 -12.68
C ALA A 396 16.24 -42.84 -14.14
N ILE A 397 17.27 -43.18 -14.91
CA ILE A 397 17.10 -43.69 -16.27
C ILE A 397 17.30 -45.19 -16.28
N THR A 398 16.49 -45.89 -17.07
CA THR A 398 16.52 -47.34 -17.22
C THR A 398 16.88 -47.69 -18.66
N TYR A 399 17.88 -48.56 -18.83
CA TYR A 399 18.25 -49.06 -20.16
C TYR A 399 17.48 -50.34 -20.50
N SER A 400 16.69 -50.32 -21.58
CA SER A 400 15.86 -51.47 -22.02
C SER A 400 16.39 -52.23 -23.25
N GLY A 401 17.60 -51.91 -23.73
CA GLY A 401 18.28 -52.57 -24.86
C GLY A 401 17.69 -52.37 -26.25
N SER A 402 16.46 -51.87 -26.39
CA SER A 402 15.79 -51.64 -27.69
C SER A 402 15.98 -50.22 -28.25
N SER A 403 17.11 -49.58 -27.94
CA SER A 403 17.39 -48.17 -28.23
C SER A 403 16.52 -47.15 -27.50
N LEU A 404 15.78 -47.59 -26.48
CA LEU A 404 14.91 -46.75 -25.67
C LEU A 404 15.42 -46.72 -24.23
N TRP A 405 15.94 -45.57 -23.84
CA TRP A 405 16.07 -45.20 -22.45
C TRP A 405 14.67 -44.88 -21.91
N GLY A 406 14.40 -45.33 -20.69
CA GLY A 406 13.23 -44.92 -19.93
C GLY A 406 13.64 -43.92 -18.86
N LEU A 407 12.80 -42.94 -18.55
CA LEU A 407 13.00 -42.01 -17.45
C LEU A 407 11.91 -42.23 -16.40
N SER A 408 12.32 -42.50 -15.16
CA SER A 408 11.45 -42.61 -13.99
C SER A 408 11.75 -41.47 -13.03
N GLN A 409 10.74 -40.66 -12.71
CA GLN A 409 10.88 -39.51 -11.81
C GLN A 409 9.90 -39.60 -10.65
N LYS A 410 10.36 -39.19 -9.47
CA LYS A 410 9.56 -39.08 -8.25
C LYS A 410 9.91 -37.79 -7.51
N GLY A 411 8.89 -37.09 -7.03
CA GLY A 411 9.05 -35.80 -6.33
C GLY A 411 9.06 -34.60 -7.29
N THR A 412 8.77 -33.43 -6.75
CA THR A 412 8.60 -32.18 -7.50
C THR A 412 9.93 -31.57 -7.94
N LEU A 413 10.97 -31.69 -7.12
CA LEU A 413 12.27 -31.06 -7.38
C LEU A 413 12.91 -31.60 -8.66
N ALA A 414 12.95 -32.91 -8.86
CA ALA A 414 13.46 -33.53 -10.10
C ALA A 414 12.71 -33.02 -11.33
N GLN A 415 11.38 -32.87 -11.25
CA GLN A 415 10.57 -32.37 -12.36
C GLN A 415 10.88 -30.90 -12.68
N THR A 416 11.09 -30.06 -11.67
CA THR A 416 11.36 -28.63 -11.85
C THR A 416 12.80 -28.33 -12.27
N MET A 417 13.75 -29.18 -11.89
CA MET A 417 15.19 -28.97 -12.15
C MET A 417 15.65 -29.59 -13.48
N MET A 418 14.85 -30.47 -14.07
CA MET A 418 15.17 -31.11 -15.34
C MET A 418 15.06 -30.11 -16.50
N PHE A 419 16.06 -30.14 -17.38
CA PHE A 419 16.05 -29.45 -18.67
C PHE A 419 16.60 -30.37 -19.77
N GLY A 420 16.12 -30.18 -21.00
CA GLY A 420 16.45 -31.05 -22.14
C GLY A 420 15.47 -30.90 -23.29
N PRO A 421 15.56 -31.74 -24.33
CA PRO A 421 14.68 -31.68 -25.49
C PRO A 421 13.29 -32.25 -25.14
N PRO A 422 12.23 -31.91 -25.89
CA PRO A 422 10.84 -32.29 -25.55
C PRO A 422 10.57 -33.81 -25.51
N ASN A 423 11.48 -34.64 -26.04
CA ASN A 423 11.40 -36.10 -25.99
C ASN A 423 12.28 -36.65 -24.84
N MET A 424 11.96 -36.27 -23.61
CA MET A 424 12.75 -36.42 -22.37
C MET A 424 12.89 -37.87 -21.86
N GLY A 425 13.17 -38.84 -22.73
CA GLY A 425 13.33 -40.25 -22.38
C GLY A 425 14.79 -40.71 -22.31
N SER A 426 15.76 -39.89 -22.71
CA SER A 426 17.14 -40.34 -22.96
C SER A 426 18.20 -39.64 -22.12
N CYS A 427 19.45 -40.05 -22.35
CA CYS A 427 20.66 -39.54 -21.70
C CYS A 427 21.06 -38.09 -22.03
N ASP A 428 20.26 -37.43 -22.83
CA ASP A 428 20.29 -36.00 -23.11
C ASP A 428 19.60 -35.17 -22.00
N CYS A 429 18.90 -35.81 -21.06
CA CYS A 429 18.33 -35.09 -19.91
C CYS A 429 19.43 -34.59 -18.98
N SER A 430 19.34 -33.32 -18.58
CA SER A 430 20.25 -32.69 -17.62
C SER A 430 19.46 -32.05 -16.48
N PHE A 431 20.12 -31.85 -15.34
CA PHE A 431 19.51 -31.27 -14.15
C PHE A 431 20.29 -30.04 -13.69
N HIS A 432 19.58 -28.95 -13.43
CA HIS A 432 20.17 -27.77 -12.83
C HIS A 432 20.64 -28.06 -11.40
N ASP A 433 21.67 -27.32 -10.95
CA ASP A 433 22.14 -27.38 -9.57
C ASP A 433 21.03 -26.88 -8.62
N ALA A 434 20.44 -27.83 -7.88
CA ALA A 434 19.34 -27.58 -6.97
C ALA A 434 19.79 -27.07 -5.59
N LEU A 435 21.10 -26.96 -5.33
CA LEU A 435 21.64 -26.68 -4.00
C LEU A 435 21.12 -25.37 -3.40
N SER A 436 21.08 -24.29 -4.19
CA SER A 436 20.57 -22.98 -3.72
C SER A 436 19.09 -23.03 -3.35
N THR A 437 18.28 -23.73 -4.15
CA THR A 437 16.84 -23.93 -3.91
C THR A 437 16.60 -24.76 -2.65
N LEU A 438 17.37 -25.84 -2.48
CA LEU A 438 17.31 -26.67 -1.27
C LEU A 438 17.67 -25.87 -0.02
N VAL A 439 18.78 -25.12 -0.07
CA VAL A 439 19.23 -24.26 1.03
C VAL A 439 18.20 -23.18 1.38
N ALA A 440 17.58 -22.56 0.37
CA ALA A 440 16.51 -21.59 0.58
C ALA A 440 15.30 -22.23 1.29
N GLY A 441 14.87 -23.42 0.85
CA GLY A 441 13.80 -24.18 1.49
C GLY A 441 14.12 -24.57 2.94
N ILE A 442 15.35 -25.04 3.21
CA ILE A 442 15.84 -25.37 4.55
C ILE A 442 15.81 -24.12 5.45
N ASN A 443 16.29 -22.98 4.96
CA ASN A 443 16.33 -21.73 5.70
C ASN A 443 14.93 -21.20 6.01
N GLN A 444 14.01 -21.30 5.06
CA GLN A 444 12.59 -20.95 5.24
C GLN A 444 11.93 -21.82 6.31
N LEU A 445 12.09 -23.14 6.25
CA LEU A 445 11.54 -24.07 7.24
C LEU A 445 12.14 -23.82 8.63
N ALA A 446 13.45 -23.60 8.72
CA ALA A 446 14.11 -23.32 10.00
C ALA A 446 13.62 -22.01 10.63
N PHE A 447 13.48 -20.95 9.82
CA PHE A 447 12.91 -19.68 10.28
C PHE A 447 11.44 -19.80 10.72
N LEU A 448 10.63 -20.55 9.98
CA LEU A 448 9.26 -20.86 10.39
C LEU A 448 9.23 -21.66 11.69
N THR A 449 10.14 -22.61 11.87
CA THR A 449 10.30 -23.35 13.13
C THR A 449 10.63 -22.42 14.29
N ALA A 450 11.41 -21.35 14.04
CA ALA A 450 11.74 -20.33 15.02
C ALA A 450 10.53 -19.47 15.45
N THR A 451 9.54 -19.30 14.57
CA THR A 451 8.42 -18.38 14.77
C THR A 451 7.11 -19.08 15.15
N ALA A 452 6.90 -20.33 14.72
CA ALA A 452 5.68 -21.09 14.94
C ALA A 452 5.36 -21.37 16.41
N LEU A 453 6.36 -21.36 17.29
CA LEU A 453 6.14 -21.48 18.74
C LEU A 453 5.35 -20.29 19.33
N ILE A 454 5.39 -19.14 18.66
CA ILE A 454 4.84 -17.89 19.16
C ILE A 454 3.35 -17.76 18.81
N GLN A 455 2.90 -18.36 17.71
CA GLN A 455 1.53 -18.24 17.21
C GLN A 455 0.51 -19.14 17.93
N ARG A 456 0.94 -19.94 18.91
CA ARG A 456 0.02 -20.87 19.59
C ARG A 456 -0.93 -20.13 20.53
N PRO A 457 -2.20 -20.55 20.66
CA PRO A 457 -3.20 -19.87 21.49
C PRO A 457 -2.90 -19.88 23.00
N ALA A 458 -1.95 -20.71 23.47
CA ALA A 458 -1.40 -20.63 24.83
C ALA A 458 -0.47 -19.42 25.06
N PHE A 459 -0.12 -18.71 23.98
CA PHE A 459 0.64 -17.47 24.01
C PHE A 459 -0.32 -16.30 24.25
N GLN A 460 -0.61 -15.99 25.50
CA GLN A 460 -1.10 -14.65 25.85
C GLN A 460 0.13 -13.76 26.08
N PRO A 461 0.47 -12.85 25.14
CA PRO A 461 1.55 -11.90 25.37
C PRO A 461 1.13 -10.93 26.48
N VAL A 462 1.49 -11.24 27.73
CA VAL A 462 1.34 -10.31 28.84
C VAL A 462 2.38 -9.21 28.65
N ALA A 463 1.93 -8.00 28.35
CA ALA A 463 2.79 -6.85 28.18
C ALA A 463 3.64 -6.61 29.45
N GLY A 464 4.96 -6.73 29.33
CA GLY A 464 5.90 -6.29 30.37
C GLY A 464 6.59 -7.38 31.21
N THR A 465 6.38 -8.67 30.94
CA THR A 465 7.04 -9.76 31.70
C THR A 465 7.59 -10.82 30.77
N GLN A 466 8.82 -11.30 31.04
CA GLN A 466 9.43 -12.43 30.33
C GLN A 466 8.43 -13.59 30.25
N VAL A 467 7.98 -13.92 29.03
CA VAL A 467 7.03 -15.02 28.84
C VAL A 467 7.81 -16.32 28.79
N THR A 468 7.81 -17.04 29.90
CA THR A 468 8.20 -18.46 29.93
C THR A 468 7.02 -19.28 29.41
N VAL A 469 7.18 -19.92 28.25
CA VAL A 469 6.16 -20.78 27.65
C VAL A 469 6.01 -22.05 28.51
N VAL A 470 4.94 -22.11 29.32
CA VAL A 470 4.60 -23.33 30.08
C VAL A 470 4.00 -24.35 29.11
N GLY A 471 4.78 -25.37 28.76
CA GLY A 471 4.36 -26.47 27.87
C GLY A 471 5.43 -26.92 26.87
N VAL A 472 6.42 -26.07 26.58
CA VAL A 472 7.70 -26.51 26.03
C VAL A 472 8.54 -26.89 27.25
N ARG A 473 8.77 -28.19 27.47
CA ARG A 473 9.42 -28.71 28.69
C ARG A 473 10.83 -28.12 28.92
N ASP A 474 11.41 -27.45 27.91
CA ASP A 474 12.68 -26.73 27.97
C ASP A 474 12.58 -25.30 27.39
N ASN A 475 12.49 -24.29 28.26
CA ASN A 475 13.10 -22.95 28.20
C ASN A 475 13.26 -22.18 26.84
N ALA A 476 12.44 -22.43 25.82
CA ALA A 476 12.40 -21.60 24.61
C ALA A 476 11.68 -20.27 24.90
N THR A 477 12.34 -19.36 25.62
CA THR A 477 11.83 -18.02 25.88
C THR A 477 12.05 -17.14 24.65
N ALA A 478 10.97 -16.74 23.98
CA ALA A 478 11.01 -15.71 22.96
C ALA A 478 10.46 -14.42 23.56
N THR A 479 11.24 -13.34 23.50
CA THR A 479 10.83 -12.01 23.97
C THR A 479 10.92 -11.02 22.83
N PHE A 480 9.97 -10.10 22.75
CA PHE A 480 10.08 -8.98 21.81
C PHE A 480 11.37 -8.21 22.08
N SER A 481 12.20 -8.06 21.05
CA SER A 481 13.42 -7.27 21.09
C SER A 481 13.36 -6.17 20.05
N ASN A 482 13.94 -5.02 20.40
CA ASN A 482 14.18 -3.95 19.44
C ASN A 482 15.18 -4.42 18.40
N ILE A 483 14.82 -4.26 17.12
CA ILE A 483 15.68 -4.54 15.98
C ILE A 483 16.06 -3.19 15.38
N PRO A 484 17.28 -2.69 15.65
CA PRO A 484 17.73 -1.40 15.13
C PRO A 484 18.09 -1.50 13.65
N ASN A 485 18.26 -0.34 13.01
CA ASN A 485 18.72 -0.22 11.61
C ASN A 485 17.84 -0.97 10.61
N THR A 486 16.53 -1.02 10.85
CA THR A 486 15.56 -1.54 9.88
C THR A 486 15.31 -0.48 8.81
N LEU A 487 15.48 -0.85 7.56
CA LEU A 487 15.21 0.03 6.43
C LEU A 487 13.72 -0.06 6.08
N GLN A 488 12.96 1.02 6.29
CA GLN A 488 11.53 1.10 5.97
C GLN A 488 11.29 1.93 4.71
N ILE A 489 10.47 1.39 3.81
CA ILE A 489 9.93 2.05 2.64
C ILE A 489 8.42 2.10 2.80
N SER A 490 7.87 3.29 3.01
CA SER A 490 6.43 3.50 3.19
C SER A 490 5.80 4.08 1.93
N ASP A 491 4.62 3.58 1.56
CA ASP A 491 3.80 4.19 0.52
C ASP A 491 3.07 5.39 1.10
N VAL A 492 3.46 6.58 0.67
CA VAL A 492 2.88 7.84 1.13
C VAL A 492 2.12 8.50 -0.01
N ILE A 493 1.02 9.17 0.34
CA ILE A 493 0.24 9.95 -0.62
C ILE A 493 0.92 11.30 -0.77
N HIS A 494 1.53 11.53 -1.93
CA HIS A 494 2.08 12.82 -2.28
C HIS A 494 1.02 13.66 -3.01
N TYR A 495 1.04 14.96 -2.73
CA TYR A 495 0.20 15.93 -3.41
C TYR A 495 1.03 16.60 -4.49
N ASP A 496 0.69 16.37 -5.76
CA ASP A 496 1.24 17.16 -6.87
C ASP A 496 0.34 18.38 -7.10
N THR A 497 0.95 19.56 -7.16
CA THR A 497 0.22 20.80 -7.40
C THR A 497 0.49 21.29 -8.81
N HIS A 498 -0.54 21.25 -9.65
CA HIS A 498 -0.49 21.82 -10.99
C HIS A 498 -0.60 23.36 -10.91
N TYR A 499 0.56 24.02 -10.80
CA TYR A 499 0.66 25.47 -10.68
C TYR A 499 -0.09 26.26 -11.76
N LEU A 500 -0.25 25.70 -12.97
CA LEU A 500 -1.04 26.32 -14.03
C LEU A 500 -2.52 26.44 -13.65
N TYR A 501 -3.14 25.36 -13.18
CA TYR A 501 -4.54 25.39 -12.74
C TYR A 501 -4.71 26.27 -11.50
N LEU A 502 -3.76 26.23 -10.57
CA LEU A 502 -3.75 27.12 -9.40
C LEU A 502 -3.69 28.59 -9.83
N ALA A 503 -2.79 28.95 -10.75
CA ALA A 503 -2.66 30.31 -11.24
C ALA A 503 -3.91 30.78 -11.99
N MET A 504 -4.56 29.92 -12.77
CA MET A 504 -5.83 30.23 -13.43
C MET A 504 -6.96 30.45 -12.42
N GLY A 505 -7.06 29.62 -11.38
CA GLY A 505 -8.04 29.81 -10.30
C GLY A 505 -7.82 31.11 -9.52
N VAL A 506 -6.56 31.43 -9.18
CA VAL A 506 -6.21 32.70 -8.51
C VAL A 506 -6.50 33.90 -9.43
N SER A 507 -6.17 33.81 -10.72
CA SER A 507 -6.44 34.89 -11.67
C SER A 507 -7.95 35.12 -11.86
N SER A 508 -8.72 34.04 -11.94
CA SER A 508 -10.17 34.09 -12.09
C SER A 508 -10.85 34.66 -10.84
N THR A 509 -10.44 34.27 -9.63
CA THR A 509 -10.93 34.87 -8.38
C THR A 509 -10.60 36.37 -8.28
N ILE A 510 -9.39 36.79 -8.66
CA ILE A 510 -9.04 38.22 -8.75
C ILE A 510 -9.92 38.93 -9.78
N GLY A 511 -10.18 38.31 -10.93
CA GLY A 511 -11.12 38.81 -11.94
C GLY A 511 -12.53 39.01 -11.39
N CYS A 512 -13.06 38.02 -10.66
CA CYS A 512 -14.35 38.13 -9.96
C CYS A 512 -14.38 39.30 -8.97
N LEU A 513 -13.31 39.49 -8.18
CA LEU A 513 -13.22 40.61 -7.25
C LEU A 513 -13.21 41.96 -7.97
N LEU A 514 -12.47 42.08 -9.07
CA LEU A 514 -12.43 43.28 -9.91
C LEU A 514 -13.79 43.59 -10.56
N LEU A 515 -14.55 42.57 -10.92
CA LEU A 515 -15.91 42.73 -11.45
C LEU A 515 -16.90 43.17 -10.36
N ILE A 516 -16.75 42.66 -9.14
CA ILE A 516 -17.66 42.99 -8.03
C ILE A 516 -17.36 44.38 -7.43
N LEU A 517 -16.11 44.84 -7.47
CA LEU A 517 -15.69 46.13 -6.89
C LEU A 517 -16.51 47.35 -7.38
N PRO A 518 -16.76 47.55 -8.69
CA PRO A 518 -17.61 48.63 -9.19
C PRO A 518 -19.04 48.61 -8.64
N ALA A 519 -19.60 47.41 -8.41
CA ALA A 519 -20.93 47.27 -7.82
C ALA A 519 -20.96 47.85 -6.40
N PHE A 520 -19.86 47.75 -5.65
CA PHE A 520 -19.70 48.33 -4.32
C PHE A 520 -19.27 49.81 -4.32
N TRP A 521 -18.58 50.29 -5.36
CA TRP A 521 -18.12 51.68 -5.42
C TRP A 521 -19.30 52.66 -5.32
N ARG A 522 -20.39 52.39 -6.04
CA ARG A 522 -21.54 53.31 -6.08
C ARG A 522 -22.36 53.32 -4.79
N TYR A 523 -22.15 52.36 -3.88
CA TYR A 523 -22.77 52.39 -2.54
C TYR A 523 -22.33 53.59 -1.71
N GLY A 524 -21.11 54.12 -1.94
CA GLY A 524 -20.64 55.33 -1.24
C GLY A 524 -21.29 56.64 -1.72
N VAL A 525 -21.99 56.63 -2.86
CA VAL A 525 -22.62 57.83 -3.45
C VAL A 525 -24.12 57.90 -3.14
N LEU A 526 -24.70 56.83 -2.56
CA LEU A 526 -25.98 56.98 -1.87
C LEU A 526 -25.69 57.89 -0.67
N GLY A 527 -26.05 59.18 -0.77
CA GLY A 527 -25.83 60.22 0.24
C GLY A 527 -26.61 60.01 1.55
N ARG A 528 -26.87 58.76 1.91
CA ARG A 528 -27.53 58.28 3.12
C ARG A 528 -26.65 57.18 3.71
N GLU A 529 -26.58 57.12 5.04
CA GLU A 529 -26.07 55.95 5.76
C GLU A 529 -26.98 54.75 5.47
N VAL A 530 -26.66 54.01 4.40
CA VAL A 530 -27.32 52.75 4.07
C VAL A 530 -26.77 51.73 5.05
N THR A 531 -27.55 51.41 6.07
CA THR A 531 -27.21 50.33 6.98
C THR A 531 -27.67 49.04 6.32
N LEU A 532 -26.84 48.00 6.25
CA LEU A 532 -27.31 46.64 5.93
C LEU A 532 -28.16 46.06 7.10
N GLY A 533 -28.84 46.94 7.84
CA GLY A 533 -29.75 46.59 8.91
C GLY A 533 -30.90 45.75 8.34
N PRO A 534 -31.37 44.74 9.09
CA PRO A 534 -32.46 43.87 8.63
C PRO A 534 -33.71 44.63 8.15
N VAL A 535 -33.98 45.80 8.74
CA VAL A 535 -35.12 46.67 8.41
C VAL A 535 -34.98 47.32 7.02
N GLU A 536 -33.77 47.73 6.65
CA GLU A 536 -33.51 48.38 5.36
C GLU A 536 -33.55 47.35 4.22
N ILE A 537 -33.06 46.13 4.48
CA ILE A 537 -33.19 44.99 3.57
C ILE A 537 -34.68 44.61 3.41
N ALA A 538 -35.43 44.49 4.52
CA ALA A 538 -36.87 44.22 4.48
C ALA A 538 -37.64 45.31 3.70
N SER A 539 -37.25 46.58 3.85
CA SER A 539 -37.81 47.68 3.07
C SER A 539 -37.48 47.58 1.58
N ALA A 540 -36.26 47.16 1.22
CA ALA A 540 -35.85 47.00 -0.17
C ALA A 540 -36.61 45.87 -0.88
N PHE A 541 -36.96 44.80 -0.15
CA PHE A 541 -37.83 43.71 -0.64
C PHE A 541 -39.32 44.03 -0.56
N ARG A 542 -39.70 45.28 -0.24
CA ARG A 542 -41.10 45.69 -0.05
C ARG A 542 -41.85 44.77 0.92
N ALA A 543 -41.25 44.48 2.08
CA ALA A 543 -41.91 43.67 3.09
C ALA A 543 -43.29 44.31 3.45
N PRO A 544 -44.40 43.56 3.39
CA PRO A 544 -45.76 44.10 3.53
C PRO A 544 -46.00 44.90 4.82
N VAL A 545 -45.29 44.55 5.90
CA VAL A 545 -45.28 45.24 7.20
C VAL A 545 -44.94 46.73 7.10
N LEU A 546 -44.14 47.11 6.10
CA LEU A 546 -43.68 48.47 5.89
C LEU A 546 -44.53 49.22 4.85
N GLU A 547 -45.43 48.53 4.14
CA GLU A 547 -46.20 49.08 3.03
C GLU A 547 -47.50 49.77 3.46
N THR A 548 -48.07 49.42 4.63
CA THR A 548 -49.37 49.92 5.12
C THR A 548 -49.34 51.30 5.80
N GLY A 549 -48.21 52.01 5.80
CA GLY A 549 -48.17 53.42 6.20
C GLY A 549 -48.73 54.31 5.09
N HIS A 550 -50.01 54.69 5.16
CA HIS A 550 -50.61 55.67 4.25
C HIS A 550 -50.12 57.09 4.59
N GLY A 551 -49.22 57.63 3.78
CA GLY A 551 -48.79 59.03 3.83
C GLY A 551 -47.72 59.29 2.76
N GLU A 552 -47.81 60.42 2.08
CA GLU A 552 -46.94 60.85 0.96
C GLU A 552 -45.45 61.03 1.35
N GLU A 553 -45.05 60.76 2.59
CA GLU A 553 -43.66 60.88 3.07
C GLU A 553 -42.76 59.68 2.74
N LYS A 554 -43.26 58.67 2.00
CA LYS A 554 -42.48 57.44 1.66
C LYS A 554 -41.23 57.69 0.82
N GLU A 555 -41.10 58.83 0.14
CA GLU A 555 -39.96 59.10 -0.74
C GLU A 555 -38.74 59.73 -0.04
N ALA A 556 -38.87 60.21 1.20
CA ALA A 556 -37.81 60.94 1.89
C ALA A 556 -37.07 60.13 2.96
N GLY A 557 -36.60 58.92 2.58
CA GLY A 557 -35.26 58.42 2.91
C GLY A 557 -34.70 58.43 4.34
N ASN A 558 -35.39 58.73 5.44
CA ASN A 558 -34.76 58.79 6.77
C ASN A 558 -35.16 57.61 7.66
N LEU A 559 -34.25 56.63 7.82
CA LEU A 559 -34.46 55.41 8.60
C LEU A 559 -34.90 55.71 10.05
N LYS A 560 -34.41 56.81 10.63
CA LYS A 560 -34.82 57.26 11.98
C LYS A 560 -36.30 57.60 12.07
N HIS A 561 -36.89 58.14 10.99
CA HIS A 561 -38.31 58.47 10.93
C HIS A 561 -39.17 57.22 10.78
N LEU A 562 -38.70 56.25 9.97
CA LEU A 562 -39.35 54.95 9.82
C LEU A 562 -39.29 54.13 11.11
N ILE A 563 -38.14 54.07 11.79
CA ILE A 563 -38.01 53.39 13.09
C ILE A 563 -38.87 54.09 14.16
N LYS A 564 -39.00 55.41 14.13
CA LYS A 564 -39.87 56.14 15.07
C LYS A 564 -41.36 55.85 14.84
N HIS A 565 -41.78 55.64 13.59
CA HIS A 565 -43.18 55.32 13.25
C HIS A 565 -43.52 53.83 13.34
N VAL A 566 -42.59 52.96 12.95
CA VAL A 566 -42.80 51.50 12.87
C VAL A 566 -42.34 50.82 14.16
N GLY A 567 -41.33 51.34 14.87
CA GLY A 567 -40.77 50.72 16.07
C GLY A 567 -41.73 50.65 17.27
N GLY A 568 -42.80 51.46 17.26
CA GLY A 568 -43.90 51.35 18.22
C GLY A 568 -44.95 50.28 17.88
N ARG A 569 -44.91 49.72 16.67
CA ARG A 569 -45.88 48.70 16.23
C ARG A 569 -45.50 47.35 16.81
N LYS A 570 -46.35 46.85 17.71
CA LYS A 570 -46.31 45.45 18.12
C LYS A 570 -46.78 44.62 16.93
N VAL A 571 -45.98 43.63 16.56
CA VAL A 571 -46.19 42.73 15.43
C VAL A 571 -46.17 41.31 16.00
N MET A 572 -47.13 40.49 15.58
CA MET A 572 -47.17 39.07 15.95
C MET A 572 -46.92 38.22 14.70
N TYR A 573 -46.18 37.13 14.86
CA TYR A 573 -46.04 36.11 13.83
C TYR A 573 -47.21 35.14 13.95
N GLY A 574 -47.97 34.96 12.86
CA GLY A 574 -49.05 33.99 12.81
C GLY A 574 -49.55 33.80 11.39
N TYR A 575 -50.70 33.15 11.25
CA TYR A 575 -51.30 32.91 9.96
C TYR A 575 -52.48 33.86 9.71
N VAL A 576 -52.59 34.34 8.47
CA VAL A 576 -53.68 35.20 8.01
C VAL A 576 -54.48 34.44 6.96
N GLU A 577 -55.79 34.32 7.17
CA GLU A 577 -56.72 33.70 6.23
C GLU A 577 -57.12 34.75 5.18
N GLU A 578 -56.66 34.57 3.94
CA GLU A 578 -56.95 35.49 2.84
C GLU A 578 -58.33 35.16 2.25
N GLY A 579 -59.39 35.79 2.78
CA GLY A 579 -60.70 35.86 2.10
C GLY A 579 -61.94 35.92 2.99
N ALA A 580 -62.51 37.12 3.12
CA ALA A 580 -63.96 37.34 3.15
C ALA A 580 -64.25 38.75 2.61
N GLN A 581 -64.17 38.91 1.29
CA GLN A 581 -64.78 40.05 0.63
C GLN A 581 -66.31 39.91 0.77
N THR A 582 -66.96 41.01 1.16
CA THR A 582 -68.42 41.13 1.25
C THR A 582 -69.09 40.79 -0.08
N PRO A 583 -70.21 40.07 -0.08
CA PRO A 583 -70.86 39.61 -1.30
C PRO A 583 -71.58 40.77 -1.98
N ASP A 584 -71.15 41.14 -3.18
CA ASP A 584 -72.03 41.76 -4.17
C ASP A 584 -72.09 40.88 -5.42
N GLN A 585 -73.29 40.84 -6.00
CA GLN A 585 -73.85 39.72 -6.75
C GLN A 585 -73.25 39.46 -8.14
N SER A 586 -73.42 38.21 -8.55
CA SER A 586 -73.41 37.66 -9.93
C SER A 586 -72.07 37.45 -10.61
N SER A 587 -71.57 36.22 -10.56
CA SER A 587 -71.54 35.34 -11.73
C SER A 587 -71.03 33.96 -11.30
N VAL A 588 -71.76 32.94 -11.72
CA VAL A 588 -71.46 31.52 -11.55
C VAL A 588 -70.24 31.18 -12.38
N ASP A 589 -69.20 30.63 -11.76
CA ASP A 589 -68.50 29.45 -12.26
C ASP A 589 -67.59 28.86 -11.17
N GLY A 590 -67.74 27.57 -10.94
CA GLY A 590 -67.12 26.85 -9.82
C GLY A 590 -65.64 26.65 -10.01
N ASN A 591 -64.84 27.02 -9.00
CA ASN A 591 -63.49 26.51 -8.85
C ASN A 591 -63.10 26.44 -7.36
N HIS A 592 -62.36 25.40 -6.99
CA HIS A 592 -61.94 25.12 -5.62
C HIS A 592 -61.03 26.23 -5.07
N ASN A 593 -61.61 27.14 -4.28
CA ASN A 593 -60.85 28.05 -3.43
C ASN A 593 -60.28 27.29 -2.23
N ARG A 594 -59.06 26.76 -2.38
CA ARG A 594 -58.18 26.54 -1.23
C ARG A 594 -57.74 27.90 -0.74
N GLY A 595 -58.28 28.36 0.39
CA GLY A 595 -57.78 29.52 1.11
C GLY A 595 -56.28 29.35 1.35
N SER A 596 -55.48 30.23 0.76
CA SER A 596 -54.03 30.24 0.92
C SER A 596 -53.72 30.77 2.32
N ILE A 597 -53.43 29.87 3.26
CA ILE A 597 -52.90 30.24 4.58
C ILE A 597 -51.46 30.72 4.37
N ARG A 598 -51.20 32.01 4.59
CA ARG A 598 -49.85 32.57 4.55
C ARG A 598 -49.41 32.93 5.97
N LEU A 599 -48.18 32.53 6.31
CA LEU A 599 -47.48 33.06 7.46
C LEU A 599 -47.14 34.51 7.16
N ALA A 600 -47.76 35.42 7.91
CA ALA A 600 -47.56 36.84 7.74
C ALA A 600 -47.22 37.47 9.09
N MET A 601 -46.38 38.49 9.04
CA MET A 601 -46.13 39.37 10.15
C MET A 601 -47.10 40.53 9.99
N GLU A 602 -48.10 40.64 10.85
CA GLU A 602 -49.12 41.70 10.74
C GLU A 602 -49.53 42.21 12.13
N GLU A 603 -50.36 43.25 12.17
CA GLU A 603 -50.87 43.80 13.43
C GLU A 603 -51.63 42.73 14.22
N PRO A 604 -51.45 42.66 15.54
CA PRO A 604 -51.98 41.57 16.37
C PRO A 604 -53.50 41.41 16.30
N ALA A 605 -54.25 42.42 15.84
CA ALA A 605 -55.69 42.33 15.63
C ALA A 605 -56.09 41.51 14.37
N LYS A 606 -55.18 41.36 13.40
CA LYS A 606 -55.42 40.63 12.14
C LYS A 606 -54.75 39.25 12.09
N VAL A 607 -53.91 38.94 13.08
CA VAL A 607 -53.12 37.71 13.14
C VAL A 607 -53.73 36.78 14.19
N ARG A 608 -54.05 35.54 13.81
CA ARG A 608 -54.39 34.51 14.81
C ARG A 608 -53.09 33.92 15.39
N PRO A 609 -52.96 33.82 16.72
CA PRO A 609 -51.79 33.19 17.35
C PRO A 609 -51.73 31.70 16.99
N LEU A 610 -50.53 31.17 16.79
CA LEU A 610 -50.23 29.76 16.50
C LEU A 610 -50.55 28.78 17.66
N SER A 611 -51.35 29.21 18.64
CA SER A 611 -51.80 28.37 19.74
C SER A 611 -52.93 27.43 19.26
N GLY A 612 -52.55 26.35 18.59
CA GLY A 612 -53.52 25.35 18.12
C GLY A 612 -52.94 24.12 17.44
N ILE A 613 -51.64 24.09 17.11
CA ILE A 613 -50.99 22.86 16.67
C ILE A 613 -50.43 22.18 17.92
N SER A 614 -51.28 21.39 18.58
CA SER A 614 -50.84 20.42 19.57
C SER A 614 -49.86 19.46 18.91
N GLU A 615 -48.66 19.40 19.48
CA GLU A 615 -47.64 18.39 19.25
C GLU A 615 -48.28 17.00 19.23
N PRO A 616 -48.09 16.17 18.18
CA PRO A 616 -48.63 14.82 18.18
C PRO A 616 -47.98 14.01 19.32
N ASP A 617 -48.84 13.45 20.18
CA ASP A 617 -48.51 12.60 21.31
C ASP A 617 -47.46 11.52 20.95
N PRO A 618 -46.38 11.36 21.73
CA PRO A 618 -45.39 10.32 21.51
C PRO A 618 -45.82 9.02 22.21
N GLN A 619 -46.98 8.45 21.87
CA GLN A 619 -47.33 7.09 22.31
C GLN A 619 -48.19 6.34 21.27
N SER A 620 -47.55 5.46 20.50
CA SER A 620 -48.16 4.28 19.87
C SER A 620 -47.06 3.31 19.41
N PRO A 621 -47.26 1.96 19.47
CA PRO A 621 -46.18 1.00 19.68
C PRO A 621 -45.42 0.61 18.41
N ARG A 622 -44.14 0.26 18.62
CA ARG A 622 -43.24 -0.32 17.61
C ARG A 622 -43.79 -1.64 17.07
N SER A 623 -44.09 -1.68 15.78
CA SER A 623 -44.17 -2.93 15.01
C SER A 623 -42.77 -3.53 14.83
N PRO A 624 -42.63 -4.86 14.86
CA PRO A 624 -41.32 -5.53 14.84
C PRO A 624 -40.65 -5.47 13.47
N VAL A 625 -39.32 -5.29 13.51
CA VAL A 625 -38.41 -5.36 12.36
C VAL A 625 -38.34 -6.83 11.86
N PRO A 626 -38.37 -7.09 10.55
CA PRO A 626 -38.18 -8.44 10.03
C PRO A 626 -36.71 -8.85 10.17
N THR A 627 -36.49 -9.95 10.88
CA THR A 627 -35.24 -10.71 10.94
C THR A 627 -34.93 -11.31 9.57
N SER A 628 -33.74 -11.01 9.03
CA SER A 628 -33.13 -11.74 7.92
C SER A 628 -32.62 -13.10 8.42
N PRO A 629 -32.76 -14.19 7.64
CA PRO A 629 -32.43 -15.52 8.09
C PRO A 629 -30.93 -15.78 8.17
N ARG A 630 -30.59 -16.51 9.23
CA ARG A 630 -29.35 -17.21 9.52
C ARG A 630 -29.17 -18.35 8.51
N ILE A 631 -28.04 -18.39 7.82
CA ILE A 631 -27.57 -19.57 7.09
C ILE A 631 -26.43 -20.15 7.93
N GLU A 632 -26.70 -21.29 8.56
CA GLU A 632 -25.71 -22.26 9.04
C GLU A 632 -25.90 -23.49 8.13
N GLU A 633 -24.95 -23.70 7.22
CA GLU A 633 -24.22 -24.96 6.95
C GLU A 633 -23.06 -24.66 6.00
#